data_AF-A0A928KBV6-F1
#
_entry.id   AF-A0A928KBV6-F1
#
_cell.length_a   1.000
_cell.length_b   1.000
_cell.length_c   1.000
_cell.angle_alpha   90.00
_cell.angle_beta   90.00
_cell.angle_gamma   90.00
#
_symmetry.space_group_name_H-M   'P 1'
#
loop_
_entity.id
_entity.type
_entity.pdbx_description
1 polymer ?
#
loop_
_entity_poly.entity_id
_entity_poly.type
_entity_poly.pdbx_seq_one_letter_code
_entity_poly.pdbx_strand_id
1 'polypeptide(L)'
;MPSCIPPHKIPGKLASGNDRLEMCRIAFEGSRFEISSIELDRGSKSYTVETLRELKKIYPDDELYFIIGSDMLSTFTQWYRWEEILSLAVIAAASRESGFKADLSAFTPQQKERIILLDIEPLEVSSTEIRGIIAKNGKNSDLIDSKILGYIKENALYDDGLNEYREIITAKLDAYRLHHSECVSECAATLAENYGADVEKARLAGLLHDVMKNADRAEHFKELDKAGLTLSRVELLNPKVWHQISGAAFLKNEGIVTDEEILGAVRWHTTGRANMTLLEKVVYIADFISADRDYPDVAVVRKLAQQSLEEAILYTSQYTIKKLVSAQLPVHPATVECYNDMAML
;
A
#
# COMPACT_ATOMS: atom_id res chain seq x y z
N MET A 1 8.70 -10.95 -21.65
CA MET A 1 9.11 -12.12 -20.84
C MET A 1 8.96 -11.78 -19.36
N PRO A 2 8.14 -12.53 -18.60
CA PRO A 2 8.03 -12.40 -17.15
C PRO A 2 9.20 -13.09 -16.43
N SER A 3 9.67 -12.52 -15.32
CA SER A 3 10.69 -13.16 -14.47
C SER A 3 10.09 -14.23 -13.55
N CYS A 4 10.89 -15.23 -13.17
CA CYS A 4 10.50 -16.27 -12.21
C CYS A 4 10.65 -15.76 -10.78
N ILE A 5 11.89 -15.69 -10.30
CA ILE A 5 12.25 -15.14 -8.98
C ILE A 5 13.16 -13.92 -9.22
N PRO A 6 12.62 -12.69 -9.23
CA PRO A 6 13.43 -11.49 -9.32
C PRO A 6 14.31 -11.36 -8.06
N PRO A 7 15.65 -11.22 -8.20
CA PRO A 7 16.56 -11.21 -7.05
C PRO A 7 16.40 -10.01 -6.11
N HIS A 8 15.67 -8.98 -6.53
CA HIS A 8 15.50 -7.70 -5.81
C HIS A 8 14.07 -7.46 -5.31
N LYS A 9 13.13 -8.42 -5.42
CA LYS A 9 11.75 -8.25 -4.93
C LYS A 9 11.39 -9.28 -3.86
N ILE A 10 10.63 -8.84 -2.87
CA ILE A 10 10.08 -9.69 -1.81
C ILE A 10 8.86 -10.44 -2.37
N PRO A 11 8.79 -11.79 -2.25
CA PRO A 11 7.62 -12.57 -2.67
C PRO A 11 6.39 -12.23 -1.83
N GLY A 12 5.21 -12.09 -2.44
CA GLY A 12 3.94 -12.01 -1.69
C GLY A 12 2.83 -11.14 -2.30
N LYS A 13 3.16 -10.15 -3.15
CA LYS A 13 2.17 -9.19 -3.73
C LYS A 13 2.07 -9.22 -5.26
N LEU A 14 2.50 -10.30 -5.91
CA LEU A 14 2.50 -10.40 -7.38
C LEU A 14 1.66 -11.60 -7.83
N ALA A 15 0.93 -11.43 -8.94
CA ALA A 15 0.27 -12.53 -9.65
C ALA A 15 1.27 -13.64 -9.99
N SER A 16 0.81 -14.87 -10.18
CA SER A 16 1.70 -16.02 -10.42
C SER A 16 2.55 -15.82 -11.69
N GLY A 17 3.65 -16.58 -11.83
CA GLY A 17 4.46 -16.56 -13.05
C GLY A 17 3.61 -16.81 -14.32
N ASN A 18 2.68 -17.76 -14.22
CA ASN A 18 1.77 -18.11 -15.31
C ASN A 18 0.79 -16.97 -15.63
N ASP A 19 0.21 -16.33 -14.62
CA ASP A 19 -0.68 -15.19 -14.84
C ASP A 19 0.07 -14.02 -15.51
N ARG A 20 1.31 -13.76 -15.09
CA ARG A 20 2.14 -12.74 -15.73
C ARG A 20 2.47 -13.09 -17.18
N LEU A 21 2.73 -14.37 -17.47
CA LEU A 21 2.96 -14.84 -18.82
C LEU A 21 1.72 -14.65 -19.70
N GLU A 22 0.54 -15.00 -19.18
CA GLU A 22 -0.71 -14.87 -19.90
C GLU A 22 -1.10 -13.40 -20.13
N MET A 23 -0.96 -12.54 -19.13
CA MET A 23 -1.13 -11.10 -19.30
C MET A 23 -0.16 -10.53 -20.36
N CYS A 24 1.08 -11.02 -20.46
CA CYS A 24 1.98 -10.64 -21.55
C CYS A 24 1.48 -11.13 -22.92
N ARG A 25 0.93 -12.34 -23.03
CA ARG A 25 0.36 -12.84 -24.29
C ARG A 25 -0.82 -12.01 -24.75
N ILE A 26 -1.72 -11.65 -23.83
CA ILE A 26 -2.86 -10.77 -24.11
C ILE A 26 -2.38 -9.38 -24.57
N ALA A 27 -1.42 -8.79 -23.86
CA ALA A 27 -0.90 -7.45 -24.15
C ALA A 27 -0.26 -7.31 -25.55
N PHE A 28 0.32 -8.40 -26.04
CA PHE A 28 1.06 -8.43 -27.31
C PHE A 28 0.37 -9.26 -28.40
N GLU A 29 -0.91 -9.60 -28.20
CA GLU A 29 -1.72 -10.35 -29.16
C GLU A 29 -1.76 -9.63 -30.53
N GLY A 30 -1.44 -10.35 -31.60
CA GLY A 30 -1.42 -9.79 -32.97
C GLY A 30 -0.28 -8.81 -33.25
N SER A 31 0.64 -8.61 -32.30
CA SER A 31 1.84 -7.79 -32.49
C SER A 31 2.99 -8.57 -33.12
N ARG A 32 4.07 -7.88 -33.47
CA ARG A 32 5.32 -8.48 -33.97
C ARG A 32 6.22 -9.04 -32.85
N PHE A 33 5.80 -8.94 -31.59
CA PHE A 33 6.62 -9.31 -30.43
C PHE A 33 6.40 -10.78 -30.05
N GLU A 34 7.47 -11.45 -29.63
CA GLU A 34 7.41 -12.81 -29.09
C GLU A 34 7.44 -12.80 -27.56
N ILE A 35 6.57 -13.59 -26.93
CA ILE A 35 6.50 -13.73 -25.49
C ILE A 35 7.20 -15.03 -25.07
N SER A 36 8.38 -14.89 -24.48
CA SER A 36 9.17 -16.00 -23.98
C SER A 36 8.87 -16.34 -22.50
N SER A 37 8.73 -17.64 -22.20
CA SER A 37 8.63 -18.24 -20.86
C SER A 37 9.98 -18.68 -20.29
N ILE A 38 11.09 -18.45 -21.00
CA ILE A 38 12.41 -19.04 -20.71
C ILE A 38 12.86 -18.89 -19.24
N GLU A 39 12.60 -17.73 -18.62
CA GLU A 39 12.95 -17.51 -17.21
C GLU A 39 12.06 -18.30 -16.24
N LEU A 40 10.77 -18.46 -16.56
CA LEU A 40 9.84 -19.29 -15.78
C LEU A 40 10.20 -20.76 -15.90
N ASP A 41 10.49 -21.23 -17.12
CA ASP A 41 10.83 -22.62 -17.40
C ASP A 41 12.13 -23.04 -16.71
N ARG A 42 13.09 -22.10 -16.55
CA ARG A 42 14.31 -22.32 -15.78
C ARG A 42 14.07 -22.52 -14.27
N GLY A 43 12.99 -21.95 -13.72
CA GLY A 43 12.58 -22.12 -12.32
C GLY A 43 13.52 -21.54 -11.25
N SER A 44 14.67 -20.97 -11.64
CA SER A 44 15.66 -20.40 -10.72
C SER A 44 15.56 -18.87 -10.62
N LYS A 45 16.50 -18.22 -9.91
CA LYS A 45 16.61 -16.76 -9.87
C LYS A 45 16.80 -16.21 -11.29
N SER A 46 16.03 -15.17 -11.63
CA SER A 46 16.10 -14.49 -12.92
C SER A 46 17.31 -13.55 -12.99
N TYR A 47 18.51 -14.11 -13.14
CA TYR A 47 19.70 -13.32 -13.45
C TYR A 47 19.75 -13.04 -14.95
N THR A 48 19.80 -11.75 -15.31
CA THR A 48 19.88 -11.26 -16.71
C THR A 48 20.94 -11.98 -17.53
N VAL A 49 22.11 -12.22 -16.93
CA VAL A 49 23.24 -12.86 -17.59
C VAL A 49 22.93 -14.30 -18.04
N GLU A 50 22.17 -15.06 -17.25
CA GLU A 50 21.78 -16.44 -17.62
C GLU A 50 20.75 -16.42 -18.74
N THR A 51 19.81 -15.48 -18.69
CA THR A 51 18.83 -15.27 -19.76
C THR A 51 19.50 -14.91 -21.09
N LEU A 52 20.47 -13.99 -21.08
CA LEU A 52 21.20 -13.62 -22.30
C LEU A 52 22.05 -14.76 -22.86
N ARG A 53 22.65 -15.60 -22.00
CA ARG A 53 23.38 -16.80 -22.44
C ARG A 53 22.48 -17.78 -23.16
N GLU A 54 21.28 -18.01 -22.65
CA GLU A 54 20.32 -18.92 -23.28
C GLU A 54 19.80 -18.35 -24.60
N LEU A 55 19.46 -17.06 -24.63
CA LEU A 55 19.09 -16.39 -25.87
C LEU A 55 20.21 -16.44 -26.92
N LYS A 56 21.47 -16.26 -26.52
CA LYS A 56 22.61 -16.37 -27.45
C LYS A 56 22.83 -17.78 -27.98
N LYS A 57 22.39 -18.83 -27.26
CA LYS A 57 22.38 -20.21 -27.79
C LYS A 57 21.27 -20.42 -28.83
N ILE A 58 20.12 -19.77 -28.63
CA ILE A 58 18.97 -19.85 -29.54
C ILE A 58 19.22 -19.02 -30.81
N TYR A 59 19.84 -17.84 -30.64
CA TYR A 59 20.13 -16.86 -31.68
C TYR A 59 21.65 -16.57 -31.74
N PRO A 60 22.48 -17.53 -32.19
CA PRO A 60 23.94 -17.42 -32.13
C PRO A 60 24.51 -16.29 -32.97
N ASP A 61 23.89 -15.99 -34.11
CA ASP A 61 24.39 -15.00 -35.06
C ASP A 61 23.81 -13.60 -34.84
N ASP A 62 22.78 -13.47 -34.00
CA ASP A 62 22.07 -12.20 -33.79
C ASP A 62 22.76 -11.32 -32.73
N GLU A 63 22.70 -10.00 -32.92
CA GLU A 63 23.08 -9.03 -31.89
C GLU A 63 21.90 -8.77 -30.96
N LEU A 64 22.07 -9.09 -29.67
CA LEU A 64 21.03 -8.89 -28.67
C LEU A 64 21.05 -7.44 -28.17
N TYR A 65 19.88 -6.81 -28.11
CA TYR A 65 19.68 -5.52 -27.45
C TYR A 65 18.84 -5.73 -26.19
N PHE A 66 19.37 -5.31 -25.04
CA PHE A 66 18.69 -5.41 -23.76
C PHE A 66 18.20 -4.04 -23.32
N ILE A 67 16.87 -3.85 -23.41
CA ILE A 67 16.21 -2.60 -23.06
C ILE A 67 16.02 -2.52 -21.54
N ILE A 68 16.48 -1.43 -20.93
CA ILE A 68 16.30 -1.15 -19.50
C ILE A 68 15.85 0.29 -19.30
N GLY A 69 15.30 0.60 -18.12
CA GLY A 69 15.08 1.97 -17.70
C GLY A 69 16.39 2.67 -17.32
N SER A 70 16.41 3.98 -17.48
CA SER A 70 17.56 4.83 -17.14
C SER A 70 17.92 4.80 -15.65
N ASP A 71 16.92 4.55 -14.79
CA ASP A 71 17.06 4.28 -13.36
C ASP A 71 17.92 3.03 -13.10
N MET A 72 17.71 1.95 -13.87
CA MET A 72 18.47 0.70 -13.73
C MET A 72 19.92 0.84 -14.19
N LEU A 73 20.18 1.70 -15.18
CA LEU A 73 21.54 1.94 -15.68
C LEU A 73 22.47 2.48 -14.56
N SER A 74 21.95 3.32 -13.66
CA SER A 74 22.72 3.91 -12.56
C SER A 74 23.30 2.88 -11.58
N THR A 75 22.67 1.70 -11.48
CA THR A 75 23.09 0.59 -10.60
C THR A 75 23.61 -0.61 -11.39
N PHE A 76 23.74 -0.50 -12.71
CA PHE A 76 24.04 -1.63 -13.58
C PHE A 76 25.37 -2.34 -13.24
N THR A 77 26.39 -1.61 -12.81
CA THR A 77 27.68 -2.18 -12.38
C THR A 77 27.61 -3.00 -11.09
N GLN A 78 26.47 -2.97 -10.39
CA GLN A 78 26.20 -3.80 -9.21
C GLN A 78 25.50 -5.12 -9.59
N TRP A 79 25.09 -5.28 -10.86
CA TRP A 79 24.37 -6.47 -11.30
C TRP A 79 25.30 -7.69 -11.35
N TYR A 80 24.73 -8.86 -11.10
CA TYR A 80 25.47 -10.12 -11.15
C TYR A 80 26.09 -10.31 -12.55
N ARG A 81 27.42 -10.23 -12.60
CA ARG A 81 28.24 -10.42 -13.82
C ARG A 81 27.94 -9.41 -14.93
N TRP A 82 27.75 -8.15 -14.57
CA TRP A 82 27.46 -7.04 -15.49
C TRP A 82 28.42 -6.91 -16.68
N GLU A 83 29.71 -7.22 -16.52
CA GLU A 83 30.67 -7.17 -17.64
C GLU A 83 30.36 -8.20 -18.72
N GLU A 84 29.89 -9.40 -18.34
CA GLU A 84 29.46 -10.40 -19.32
C GLU A 84 28.11 -10.00 -19.96
N ILE A 85 27.23 -9.31 -19.22
CA ILE A 85 26.01 -8.77 -19.81
C ILE A 85 26.35 -7.83 -20.99
N LEU A 86 27.37 -6.96 -20.84
CA LEU A 86 27.84 -6.08 -21.92
C LEU A 86 28.49 -6.81 -23.10
N SER A 87 29.10 -7.97 -22.86
CA SER A 87 29.65 -8.79 -23.94
C SER A 87 28.57 -9.60 -24.67
N LEU A 88 27.45 -9.91 -24.01
CA LEU A 88 26.34 -10.67 -24.58
C LEU A 88 25.31 -9.79 -25.29
N ALA A 89 25.13 -8.53 -24.89
CA ALA A 89 24.11 -7.63 -25.43
C ALA A 89 24.54 -6.16 -25.44
N VAL A 90 23.92 -5.36 -26.31
CA VAL A 90 23.95 -3.90 -26.25
C VAL A 90 22.89 -3.45 -25.25
N ILE A 91 23.25 -2.57 -24.31
CA ILE A 91 22.31 -2.00 -23.36
C ILE A 91 21.62 -0.81 -24.02
N ALA A 92 20.29 -0.86 -24.12
CA ALA A 92 19.48 0.23 -24.63
C ALA A 92 18.70 0.85 -23.46
N ALA A 93 19.25 1.92 -22.87
CA ALA A 93 18.67 2.57 -21.70
C ALA A 93 17.66 3.64 -22.12
N ALA A 94 16.39 3.42 -21.79
CA ALA A 94 15.29 4.32 -22.08
C ALA A 94 15.03 5.29 -20.91
N SER A 95 14.79 6.56 -21.22
CA SER A 95 14.57 7.57 -20.18
C SER A 95 13.30 7.29 -19.37
N ARG A 96 13.39 7.43 -18.05
CA ARG A 96 12.26 7.40 -17.12
C ARG A 96 11.79 8.77 -16.64
N GLU A 97 12.60 9.80 -16.85
CA GLU A 97 12.33 11.17 -16.41
C GLU A 97 12.78 12.15 -17.49
N SER A 98 12.03 13.24 -17.67
CA SER A 98 12.40 14.28 -18.63
C SER A 98 13.71 14.95 -18.21
N GLY A 99 14.70 14.99 -19.11
CA GLY A 99 15.99 15.62 -18.84
C GLY A 99 17.01 14.74 -18.09
N PHE A 100 16.74 13.43 -17.95
CA PHE A 100 17.71 12.49 -17.40
C PHE A 100 19.04 12.53 -18.17
N LYS A 101 20.16 12.64 -17.43
CA LYS A 101 21.51 12.51 -17.96
C LYS A 101 22.17 11.29 -17.34
N ALA A 102 22.47 10.28 -18.17
CA ALA A 102 23.15 9.09 -17.71
C ALA A 102 24.58 9.42 -17.26
N ASP A 103 24.94 9.05 -16.03
CA ASP A 103 26.33 9.02 -15.61
C ASP A 103 26.98 7.73 -16.11
N LEU A 104 27.89 7.87 -17.09
CA LEU A 104 28.65 6.76 -17.65
C LEU A 104 30.10 6.76 -17.17
N SER A 105 30.45 7.52 -16.13
CA SER A 105 31.82 7.62 -15.62
C SER A 105 32.40 6.29 -15.15
N ALA A 106 31.54 5.38 -14.69
CA ALA A 106 31.90 4.03 -14.25
C ALA A 106 32.31 3.07 -15.39
N PHE A 107 32.15 3.46 -16.65
CA PHE A 107 32.42 2.61 -17.82
C PHE A 107 33.65 3.07 -18.60
N THR A 108 34.42 2.11 -19.12
CA THR A 108 35.52 2.37 -20.05
C THR A 108 34.99 2.87 -21.41
N PRO A 109 35.83 3.50 -22.25
CA PRO A 109 35.42 3.90 -23.60
C PRO A 109 34.81 2.76 -24.42
N GLN A 110 35.40 1.56 -24.37
CA GLN A 110 34.90 0.37 -25.08
C GLN A 110 33.56 -0.12 -24.52
N GLN A 111 33.36 -0.04 -23.20
CA GLN A 111 32.09 -0.41 -22.58
C GLN A 111 30.98 0.58 -22.93
N LYS A 112 31.30 1.87 -23.08
CA LYS A 112 30.34 2.90 -23.49
C LYS A 112 29.80 2.66 -24.90
N GLU A 113 30.59 2.08 -25.81
CA GLU A 113 30.12 1.68 -27.14
C GLU A 113 29.03 0.60 -27.10
N ARG A 114 28.92 -0.14 -25.99
CA ARG A 114 27.87 -1.14 -25.75
C ARG A 114 26.64 -0.56 -25.04
N ILE A 115 26.56 0.75 -24.87
CA ILE A 115 25.45 1.43 -24.18
C ILE A 115 24.87 2.50 -25.11
N ILE A 116 23.59 2.40 -25.40
CA ILE A 116 22.82 3.37 -26.18
C ILE A 116 21.76 3.99 -25.27
N LEU A 117 21.69 5.32 -25.27
CA LEU A 117 20.62 6.05 -24.60
C LEU A 117 19.48 6.27 -25.60
N LEU A 118 18.29 5.75 -25.30
CA LEU A 118 17.11 5.92 -26.13
C LEU A 118 16.39 7.21 -25.73
N ASP A 119 16.21 8.10 -26.71
CA ASP A 119 15.43 9.33 -26.56
C ASP A 119 13.94 9.00 -26.81
N ILE A 120 13.24 8.66 -25.73
CA ILE A 120 11.80 8.40 -25.74
C ILE A 120 11.13 9.24 -24.66
N GLU A 121 9.91 9.68 -24.94
CA GLU A 121 9.09 10.38 -23.96
C GLU A 121 8.73 9.41 -22.80
N PRO A 122 9.09 9.75 -21.55
CA PRO A 122 8.85 8.86 -20.42
C PRO A 122 7.37 8.81 -20.08
N LEU A 123 6.85 7.59 -19.90
CA LEU A 123 5.56 7.39 -19.27
C LEU A 123 5.75 7.37 -17.75
N GLU A 124 5.32 8.43 -17.08
CA GLU A 124 5.38 8.57 -15.63
C GLU A 124 4.29 7.75 -14.93
N VAL A 125 4.44 6.42 -14.95
CA VAL A 125 3.60 5.49 -14.19
C VAL A 125 4.42 4.31 -13.66
N SER A 126 4.08 3.84 -12.47
CA SER A 126 4.61 2.58 -11.93
C SER A 126 3.57 1.46 -11.99
N SER A 127 4.06 0.23 -12.20
CA SER A 127 3.20 -0.96 -12.11
C SER A 127 2.59 -1.16 -10.72
N THR A 128 3.21 -0.60 -9.67
CA THR A 128 2.68 -0.65 -8.29
C THR A 128 1.45 0.24 -8.16
N GLU A 129 1.49 1.45 -8.71
CA GLU A 129 0.32 2.35 -8.74
C GLU A 129 -0.82 1.74 -9.54
N ILE A 130 -0.54 1.18 -10.73
CA ILE A 130 -1.57 0.52 -11.55
C ILE A 130 -2.23 -0.63 -10.77
N ARG A 131 -1.43 -1.53 -10.17
CA ARG A 131 -1.98 -2.61 -9.34
C ARG A 131 -2.80 -2.08 -8.17
N GLY A 132 -2.35 -1.01 -7.52
CA GLY A 132 -3.10 -0.36 -6.44
C GLY A 132 -4.43 0.24 -6.90
N ILE A 133 -4.48 0.85 -8.08
CA ILE A 133 -5.72 1.36 -8.67
C ILE A 133 -6.68 0.21 -8.97
N ILE A 134 -6.19 -0.88 -9.55
CA ILE A 134 -7.01 -2.06 -9.85
C ILE A 134 -7.56 -2.67 -8.57
N ALA A 135 -6.70 -2.87 -7.56
CA ALA A 135 -7.06 -3.42 -6.25
C ALA A 135 -8.16 -2.58 -5.56
N LYS A 136 -8.13 -1.26 -5.73
CA LYS A 136 -9.06 -0.34 -5.05
C LYS A 136 -10.38 -0.15 -5.77
N ASN A 137 -10.35 0.01 -7.09
CA ASN A 137 -11.50 0.56 -7.81
C ASN A 137 -12.12 -0.44 -8.79
N GLY A 138 -11.48 -1.58 -9.06
CA GLY A 138 -11.93 -2.54 -10.07
C GLY A 138 -12.20 -1.92 -11.46
N LYS A 139 -11.75 -0.68 -11.70
CA LYS A 139 -12.05 0.13 -12.88
C LYS A 139 -10.77 0.38 -13.64
N ASN A 140 -10.93 0.47 -14.97
CA ASN A 140 -9.82 0.72 -15.86
C ASN A 140 -9.23 2.08 -15.54
N SER A 141 -7.94 2.12 -15.20
CA SER A 141 -7.18 3.31 -15.56
C SER A 141 -7.08 3.31 -17.08
N ASP A 142 -7.08 4.46 -17.74
CA ASP A 142 -6.81 4.55 -19.19
C ASP A 142 -5.40 4.03 -19.59
N LEU A 143 -4.68 3.42 -18.63
CA LEU A 143 -3.30 2.97 -18.69
C LEU A 143 -3.19 1.45 -18.95
N ILE A 144 -4.31 0.72 -18.98
CA ILE A 144 -4.32 -0.74 -19.20
C ILE A 144 -5.33 -1.14 -20.26
N ASP A 145 -4.95 -2.12 -21.08
CA ASP A 145 -5.83 -2.73 -22.07
C ASP A 145 -7.02 -3.41 -21.37
N SER A 146 -8.22 -3.17 -21.88
CA SER A 146 -9.46 -3.76 -21.38
C SER A 146 -9.45 -5.28 -21.29
N LYS A 147 -8.74 -5.98 -22.19
CA LYS A 147 -8.58 -7.45 -22.16
C LYS A 147 -7.75 -7.90 -20.97
N ILE A 148 -6.68 -7.17 -20.65
CA ILE A 148 -5.83 -7.45 -19.48
C ILE A 148 -6.64 -7.21 -18.21
N LEU A 149 -7.41 -6.11 -18.15
CA LEU A 149 -8.30 -5.85 -17.02
C LEU A 149 -9.35 -6.96 -16.87
N GLY A 150 -9.91 -7.45 -17.98
CA GLY A 150 -10.82 -8.60 -17.99
C GLY A 150 -10.17 -9.83 -17.36
N TYR A 151 -8.97 -10.21 -17.82
CA TYR A 151 -8.21 -11.33 -17.26
C TYR A 151 -7.93 -11.17 -15.77
N ILE A 152 -7.52 -9.96 -15.34
CA ILE A 152 -7.26 -9.66 -13.93
C ILE A 152 -8.51 -9.89 -13.07
N LYS A 153 -9.68 -9.43 -13.52
CA LYS A 153 -10.95 -9.62 -12.81
C LYS A 153 -11.38 -11.07 -12.76
N GLU A 154 -11.34 -11.77 -13.89
CA GLU A 154 -11.74 -13.18 -14.00
C GLU A 154 -10.91 -14.09 -13.10
N ASN A 155 -9.63 -13.74 -12.88
CA ASN A 155 -8.71 -14.50 -12.04
C ASN A 155 -8.51 -13.90 -10.64
N ALA A 156 -9.32 -12.91 -10.24
CA ALA A 156 -9.22 -12.20 -8.96
C ALA A 156 -7.80 -11.74 -8.61
N LEU A 157 -7.03 -11.31 -9.61
CA LEU A 157 -5.65 -10.88 -9.42
C LEU A 157 -5.61 -9.50 -8.79
N TYR A 158 -4.73 -9.33 -7.80
CA TYR A 158 -4.55 -8.06 -7.07
C TYR A 158 -5.78 -7.62 -6.27
N ASP A 159 -6.78 -8.50 -6.09
CA ASP A 159 -7.86 -8.28 -5.15
C ASP A 159 -7.32 -8.45 -3.72
N ASP A 160 -7.49 -7.43 -2.89
CA ASP A 160 -7.16 -7.49 -1.47
C ASP A 160 -8.37 -7.91 -0.61
N GLY A 161 -9.49 -8.30 -1.25
CA GLY A 161 -10.70 -8.73 -0.58
C GLY A 161 -11.51 -7.59 0.03
N LEU A 162 -11.13 -6.33 -0.23
CA LEU A 162 -11.75 -5.17 0.42
C LEU A 162 -12.75 -4.40 -0.48
N ASN A 163 -12.96 -4.85 -1.72
CA ASN A 163 -13.77 -4.13 -2.70
C ASN A 163 -15.21 -3.85 -2.25
N GLU A 164 -15.89 -4.81 -1.62
CA GLU A 164 -17.24 -4.62 -1.09
C GLU A 164 -17.29 -3.53 0.00
N TYR A 165 -16.25 -3.46 0.85
CA TYR A 165 -16.13 -2.43 1.89
C TYR A 165 -15.80 -1.07 1.29
N ARG A 166 -15.04 -1.02 0.20
CA ARG A 166 -14.76 0.23 -0.55
C ARG A 166 -16.02 0.84 -1.13
N GLU A 167 -16.94 0.02 -1.64
CA GLU A 167 -18.23 0.51 -2.13
C GLU A 167 -19.05 1.16 -1.00
N ILE A 168 -19.05 0.54 0.19
CA ILE A 168 -19.74 1.06 1.37
C ILE A 168 -19.15 2.40 1.79
N ILE A 169 -17.83 2.50 1.98
CA ILE A 169 -17.22 3.76 2.43
C ILE A 169 -17.32 4.85 1.35
N THR A 170 -17.28 4.50 0.05
CA THR A 170 -17.46 5.46 -1.06
C THR A 170 -18.84 6.11 -1.03
N ALA A 171 -19.86 5.39 -0.60
CA ALA A 171 -21.20 5.94 -0.44
C ALA A 171 -21.36 6.85 0.79
N LYS A 172 -20.44 6.80 1.76
CA LYS A 172 -20.55 7.52 3.05
C LYS A 172 -19.51 8.62 3.24
N LEU A 173 -18.36 8.55 2.56
CA LEU A 173 -17.21 9.43 2.78
C LEU A 173 -16.95 10.35 1.59
N ASP A 174 -16.48 11.55 1.88
CA ASP A 174 -15.93 12.43 0.85
C ASP A 174 -14.58 11.93 0.31
N ALA A 175 -14.11 12.48 -0.82
CA ALA A 175 -12.87 12.05 -1.46
C ALA A 175 -11.63 12.16 -0.56
N TYR A 176 -11.60 13.15 0.35
CA TYR A 176 -10.50 13.31 1.30
C TYR A 176 -10.51 12.19 2.34
N ARG A 177 -11.68 11.86 2.90
CA ARG A 177 -11.86 10.78 3.88
C ARG A 177 -11.68 9.40 3.30
N LEU A 178 -12.03 9.19 2.04
CA LEU A 178 -11.71 7.95 1.31
C LEU A 178 -10.21 7.76 1.18
N HIS A 179 -9.49 8.79 0.70
CA HIS A 179 -8.04 8.73 0.59
C HIS A 179 -7.38 8.47 1.96
N HIS A 180 -7.86 9.16 2.99
CA HIS A 180 -7.38 8.95 4.35
C HIS A 180 -7.60 7.51 4.84
N SER A 181 -8.80 6.94 4.65
CA SER A 181 -9.12 5.56 5.07
C SER A 181 -8.23 4.53 4.37
N GLU A 182 -7.94 4.75 3.09
CA GLU A 182 -6.98 3.94 2.33
C GLU A 182 -5.55 4.03 2.89
N CYS A 183 -5.09 5.23 3.24
CA CYS A 183 -3.78 5.44 3.84
C CYS A 183 -3.68 4.81 5.25
N VAL A 184 -4.75 4.83 6.03
CA VAL A 184 -4.83 4.17 7.34
C VAL A 184 -4.83 2.66 7.19
N SER A 185 -5.58 2.11 6.24
CA SER A 185 -5.59 0.66 5.94
C SER A 185 -4.17 0.13 5.65
N GLU A 186 -3.42 0.77 4.75
CA GLU A 186 -2.04 0.35 4.44
C GLU A 186 -1.07 0.54 5.62
N CYS A 187 -1.25 1.62 6.37
CA CYS A 187 -0.43 1.87 7.56
C CYS A 187 -0.70 0.83 8.66
N ALA A 188 -1.97 0.51 8.91
CA ALA A 188 -2.39 -0.49 9.87
C ALA A 188 -1.85 -1.88 9.49
N ALA A 189 -1.90 -2.24 8.20
CA ALA A 189 -1.30 -3.48 7.71
C ALA A 189 0.21 -3.56 7.99
N THR A 190 0.93 -2.47 7.73
CA THR A 190 2.38 -2.40 7.96
C THR A 190 2.72 -2.52 9.45
N LEU A 191 1.96 -1.84 10.31
CA LEU A 191 2.13 -1.95 11.76
C LEU A 191 1.78 -3.36 12.25
N ALA A 192 0.72 -3.98 11.71
CA ALA A 192 0.35 -5.35 12.05
C ALA A 192 1.45 -6.35 11.69
N GLU A 193 2.03 -6.24 10.50
CA GLU A 193 3.17 -7.05 10.07
C GLU A 193 4.37 -6.90 11.04
N ASN A 194 4.67 -5.67 11.46
CA ASN A 194 5.82 -5.39 12.33
C ASN A 194 5.63 -5.87 13.78
N TYR A 195 4.42 -5.78 14.31
CA TYR A 195 4.12 -6.07 15.72
C TYR A 195 3.43 -7.43 15.95
N GLY A 196 3.17 -8.19 14.87
CA GLY A 196 2.57 -9.53 14.95
C GLY A 196 1.05 -9.52 15.18
N ALA A 197 0.35 -8.49 14.73
CA ALA A 197 -1.11 -8.48 14.69
C ALA A 197 -1.63 -9.17 13.42
N ASP A 198 -2.92 -9.49 13.37
CA ASP A 198 -3.55 -9.98 12.15
C ASP A 198 -3.61 -8.86 11.09
N VAL A 199 -2.90 -9.07 9.99
CA VAL A 199 -2.71 -8.08 8.91
C VAL A 199 -4.03 -7.78 8.19
N GLU A 200 -4.85 -8.80 7.95
CA GLU A 200 -6.12 -8.65 7.22
C GLU A 200 -7.16 -7.93 8.08
N LYS A 201 -7.24 -8.27 9.37
CA LYS A 201 -8.07 -7.52 10.31
C LYS A 201 -7.62 -6.07 10.43
N ALA A 202 -6.32 -5.81 10.45
CA ALA A 202 -5.77 -4.45 10.52
C ALA A 202 -6.09 -3.63 9.27
N ARG A 203 -5.96 -4.23 8.07
CA ARG A 203 -6.39 -3.60 6.81
C ARG A 203 -7.87 -3.22 6.86
N LEU A 204 -8.73 -4.19 7.18
CA LEU A 204 -10.18 -3.98 7.18
C LEU A 204 -10.61 -2.95 8.24
N ALA A 205 -10.09 -3.05 9.46
CA ALA A 205 -10.37 -2.09 10.53
C ALA A 205 -9.87 -0.68 10.17
N GLY A 206 -8.66 -0.58 9.61
CA GLY A 206 -8.10 0.69 9.14
C GLY A 206 -8.91 1.32 8.00
N LEU A 207 -9.44 0.52 7.09
CA LEU A 207 -10.32 0.99 6.00
C LEU A 207 -11.66 1.51 6.53
N LEU A 208 -12.22 0.86 7.55
CA LEU A 208 -13.56 1.14 8.06
C LEU A 208 -13.61 2.11 9.25
N HIS A 209 -12.48 2.46 9.86
CA HIS A 209 -12.43 3.21 11.13
C HIS A 209 -13.25 4.53 11.09
N ASP A 210 -13.24 5.20 9.94
CA ASP A 210 -13.87 6.51 9.73
C ASP A 210 -15.22 6.41 8.98
N VAL A 211 -15.84 5.24 8.82
CA VAL A 211 -17.04 5.01 7.97
C VAL A 211 -18.22 5.95 8.26
N MET A 212 -18.32 6.48 9.48
CA MET A 212 -19.36 7.44 9.88
C MET A 212 -18.83 8.88 10.03
N LYS A 213 -17.63 9.22 9.56
CA LYS A 213 -16.99 10.53 9.81
C LYS A 213 -17.69 11.72 9.15
N ASN A 214 -18.32 11.51 8.00
CA ASN A 214 -19.10 12.52 7.28
C ASN A 214 -20.61 12.45 7.59
N ALA A 215 -21.05 11.52 8.45
CA ALA A 215 -22.45 11.35 8.79
C ALA A 215 -23.00 12.58 9.54
N ASP A 216 -24.28 12.88 9.33
CA ASP A 216 -24.93 13.93 10.08
C ASP A 216 -25.36 13.46 11.49
N ARG A 217 -25.85 14.40 12.30
CA ARG A 217 -26.31 14.09 13.66
C ARG A 217 -27.44 13.06 13.66
N ALA A 218 -28.38 13.13 12.73
CA ALA A 218 -29.52 12.21 12.72
C ALA A 218 -29.05 10.78 12.37
N GLU A 219 -28.13 10.64 11.42
CA GLU A 219 -27.51 9.35 11.07
C GLU A 219 -26.76 8.74 12.25
N HIS A 220 -25.94 9.52 12.98
CA HIS A 220 -25.24 9.02 14.16
C HIS A 220 -26.20 8.46 15.21
N PHE A 221 -27.21 9.25 15.59
CA PHE A 221 -28.14 8.85 16.66
C PHE A 221 -29.04 7.69 16.23
N LYS A 222 -29.41 7.59 14.94
CA LYS A 222 -30.12 6.43 14.41
C LYS A 222 -29.36 5.13 14.65
N GLU A 223 -28.05 5.10 14.37
CA GLU A 223 -27.24 3.88 14.54
C GLU A 223 -26.96 3.56 16.01
N LEU A 224 -26.82 4.59 16.85
CA LEU A 224 -26.70 4.42 18.30
C LEU A 224 -27.99 3.86 18.92
N ASP A 225 -29.16 4.39 18.51
CA ASP A 225 -30.47 3.96 19.00
C ASP A 225 -30.76 2.50 18.61
N LYS A 226 -30.48 2.13 17.34
CA LYS A 226 -30.57 0.73 16.87
C LYS A 226 -29.72 -0.23 17.70
N ALA A 227 -28.53 0.21 18.11
CA ALA A 227 -27.61 -0.57 18.93
C ALA A 227 -27.93 -0.53 20.44
N GLY A 228 -28.94 0.25 20.86
CA GLY A 228 -29.28 0.44 22.28
C GLY A 228 -28.18 1.15 23.08
N LEU A 229 -27.35 1.98 22.43
CA LEU A 229 -26.22 2.66 23.05
C LEU A 229 -26.61 4.07 23.49
N THR A 230 -26.32 4.40 24.76
CA THR A 230 -26.50 5.76 25.29
C THR A 230 -25.14 6.45 25.44
N LEU A 231 -25.06 7.69 24.96
CA LEU A 231 -23.85 8.51 25.10
C LEU A 231 -23.77 9.12 26.50
N SER A 232 -22.56 9.13 27.06
CA SER A 232 -22.24 9.88 28.27
C SER A 232 -22.36 11.40 28.03
N ARG A 233 -22.40 12.18 29.11
CA ARG A 233 -22.41 13.65 29.02
C ARG A 233 -21.21 14.20 28.26
N VAL A 234 -20.03 13.59 28.39
CA VAL A 234 -18.81 14.03 27.69
C VAL A 234 -18.91 13.72 26.20
N GLU A 235 -19.40 12.53 25.83
CA GLU A 235 -19.62 12.15 24.43
C GLU A 235 -20.67 13.04 23.78
N LEU A 236 -21.79 13.34 24.45
CA LEU A 236 -22.83 14.26 23.93
C LEU A 236 -22.31 15.67 23.64
N LEU A 237 -21.37 16.16 24.46
CA LEU A 237 -20.78 17.49 24.29
C LEU A 237 -19.61 17.51 23.28
N ASN A 238 -19.16 16.34 22.81
CA ASN A 238 -18.07 16.22 21.87
C ASN A 238 -18.50 15.45 20.61
N PRO A 239 -19.15 16.12 19.63
CA PRO A 239 -19.59 15.47 18.40
C PRO A 239 -18.49 14.75 17.62
N LYS A 240 -17.24 15.18 17.79
CA LYS A 240 -16.10 14.57 17.10
C LYS A 240 -15.88 13.11 17.49
N VAL A 241 -16.34 12.64 18.66
CA VAL A 241 -16.18 11.24 19.05
C VAL A 241 -17.35 10.36 18.63
N TRP A 242 -18.45 10.90 18.09
CA TRP A 242 -19.61 10.08 17.74
C TRP A 242 -19.32 9.07 16.63
N HIS A 243 -18.47 9.43 15.66
CA HIS A 243 -18.17 8.57 14.51
C HIS A 243 -17.49 7.25 14.89
N GLN A 244 -16.60 7.20 15.88
CA GLN A 244 -16.04 5.92 16.34
C GLN A 244 -17.12 5.01 16.96
N ILE A 245 -18.08 5.58 17.69
CA ILE A 245 -19.15 4.84 18.39
C ILE A 245 -20.18 4.34 17.39
N SER A 246 -20.73 5.27 16.63
CA SER A 246 -21.75 5.00 15.61
C SER A 246 -21.17 4.24 14.42
N GLY A 247 -19.88 4.36 14.11
CA GLY A 247 -19.20 3.57 13.08
C GLY A 247 -19.18 2.09 13.44
N ALA A 248 -18.72 1.74 14.64
CA ALA A 248 -18.79 0.36 15.12
C ALA A 248 -20.24 -0.15 15.20
N ALA A 249 -21.18 0.68 15.65
CA ALA A 249 -22.60 0.33 15.68
C ALA A 249 -23.19 0.08 14.28
N PHE A 250 -22.92 0.96 13.33
CA PHE A 250 -23.35 0.86 11.93
C PHE A 250 -22.86 -0.44 11.29
N LEU A 251 -21.55 -0.72 11.40
CA LEU A 251 -20.95 -1.94 10.83
C LEU A 251 -21.59 -3.21 11.39
N LYS A 252 -21.92 -3.21 12.68
CA LYS A 252 -22.59 -4.34 13.35
C LYS A 252 -24.07 -4.45 12.96
N ASN A 253 -24.81 -3.33 13.00
CA ASN A 253 -26.25 -3.28 12.73
C ASN A 253 -26.58 -3.71 11.30
N GLU A 254 -25.76 -3.29 10.33
CA GLU A 254 -25.96 -3.62 8.91
C GLU A 254 -25.32 -4.96 8.53
N GLY A 255 -24.73 -5.70 9.49
CA GLY A 255 -24.13 -7.01 9.26
C GLY A 255 -22.86 -7.00 8.41
N ILE A 256 -22.22 -5.82 8.27
CA ILE A 256 -21.01 -5.63 7.47
C ILE A 256 -19.80 -6.28 8.17
N VAL A 257 -19.71 -6.15 9.49
CA VAL A 257 -18.64 -6.76 10.29
C VAL A 257 -19.23 -7.43 11.52
N THR A 258 -18.86 -8.70 11.74
CA THR A 258 -19.21 -9.47 12.95
C THR A 258 -18.03 -9.74 13.87
N ASP A 259 -16.80 -9.48 13.41
CA ASP A 259 -15.58 -9.68 14.22
C ASP A 259 -15.46 -8.57 15.28
N GLU A 260 -15.53 -8.96 16.55
CA GLU A 260 -15.51 -8.04 17.69
C GLU A 260 -14.14 -7.34 17.88
N GLU A 261 -13.04 -7.91 17.40
CA GLU A 261 -11.74 -7.22 17.44
C GLU A 261 -11.70 -6.05 16.45
N ILE A 262 -12.23 -6.26 15.24
CA ILE A 262 -12.36 -5.19 14.23
C ILE A 262 -13.30 -4.10 14.73
N LEU A 263 -14.48 -4.48 15.23
CA LEU A 263 -15.44 -3.54 15.81
C LEU A 263 -14.85 -2.76 16.99
N GLY A 264 -14.06 -3.42 17.84
CA GLY A 264 -13.32 -2.79 18.93
C GLY A 264 -12.30 -1.76 18.43
N ALA A 265 -11.51 -2.11 17.41
CA ALA A 265 -10.55 -1.21 16.80
C ALA A 265 -11.23 0.04 16.21
N VAL A 266 -12.35 -0.12 15.50
CA VAL A 266 -13.17 1.01 15.01
C VAL A 266 -13.74 1.83 16.19
N ARG A 267 -14.25 1.17 17.24
CA ARG A 267 -14.91 1.82 18.39
C ARG A 267 -14.00 2.76 19.19
N TRP A 268 -12.71 2.43 19.23
CA TRP A 268 -11.74 3.09 20.13
C TRP A 268 -10.62 3.84 19.40
N HIS A 269 -10.62 3.91 18.07
CA HIS A 269 -9.54 4.53 17.31
C HIS A 269 -9.33 6.04 17.62
N THR A 270 -10.37 6.78 18.03
CA THR A 270 -10.24 8.22 18.32
C THR A 270 -9.78 8.47 19.75
N THR A 271 -10.39 7.78 20.73
CA THR A 271 -10.15 8.07 22.15
C THR A 271 -9.07 7.20 22.77
N GLY A 272 -8.79 6.03 22.19
CA GLY A 272 -8.18 4.91 22.89
C GLY A 272 -9.04 4.43 24.07
N ARG A 273 -8.50 3.48 24.82
CA ARG A 273 -9.01 3.04 26.13
C ARG A 273 -7.89 2.37 26.93
N ALA A 274 -8.11 2.09 28.22
CA ALA A 274 -7.21 1.20 28.94
C ALA A 274 -7.29 -0.24 28.39
N ASN A 275 -6.16 -0.96 28.46
CA ASN A 275 -6.01 -2.35 28.01
C ASN A 275 -6.43 -2.54 26.54
N MET A 276 -5.96 -1.67 25.65
CA MET A 276 -6.15 -1.87 24.21
C MET A 276 -5.49 -3.18 23.77
N THR A 277 -6.24 -3.97 23.02
CA THR A 277 -5.75 -5.09 22.22
C THR A 277 -4.71 -4.60 21.23
N LEU A 278 -3.90 -5.54 20.72
CA LEU A 278 -2.88 -5.20 19.73
C LEU A 278 -3.50 -4.57 18.46
N LEU A 279 -4.65 -5.06 18.00
CA LEU A 279 -5.35 -4.51 16.84
C LEU A 279 -5.85 -3.07 17.09
N GLU A 280 -6.43 -2.79 18.27
CA GLU A 280 -6.84 -1.44 18.65
C GLU A 280 -5.65 -0.48 18.68
N LYS A 281 -4.50 -0.90 19.23
CA LYS A 281 -3.25 -0.11 19.23
C LYS A 281 -2.77 0.19 17.81
N VAL A 282 -2.78 -0.81 16.93
CA VAL A 282 -2.38 -0.70 15.53
C VAL A 282 -3.24 0.32 14.79
N VAL A 283 -4.57 0.20 14.85
CA VAL A 283 -5.48 1.11 14.14
C VAL A 283 -5.45 2.51 14.72
N TYR A 284 -5.39 2.63 16.05
CA TYR A 284 -5.24 3.92 16.73
C TYR A 284 -3.99 4.65 16.21
N ILE A 285 -2.82 4.00 16.19
CA ILE A 285 -1.59 4.65 15.70
C ILE A 285 -1.58 4.87 14.20
N ALA A 286 -2.15 3.96 13.41
CA ALA A 286 -2.26 4.11 11.96
C ALA A 286 -2.99 5.40 11.57
N ASP A 287 -4.08 5.75 12.26
CA ASP A 287 -4.83 7.01 12.04
C ASP A 287 -3.96 8.26 12.31
N PHE A 288 -3.03 8.19 13.26
CA PHE A 288 -2.11 9.31 13.54
C PHE A 288 -0.96 9.40 12.53
N ILE A 289 -0.47 8.29 11.98
CA ILE A 289 0.81 8.29 11.24
C ILE A 289 0.70 7.97 9.75
N SER A 290 -0.51 7.69 9.24
CA SER A 290 -0.77 7.35 7.84
C SER A 290 -0.11 8.34 6.86
N ALA A 291 0.14 7.90 5.64
CA ALA A 291 0.95 8.65 4.67
C ALA A 291 0.39 10.06 4.34
N ASP A 292 -0.93 10.24 4.42
CA ASP A 292 -1.63 11.51 4.19
C ASP A 292 -1.49 12.51 5.35
N ARG A 293 -1.01 12.07 6.53
CA ARG A 293 -0.90 12.93 7.71
C ARG A 293 0.28 13.88 7.61
N ASP A 294 -0.04 15.16 7.77
CA ASP A 294 0.92 16.26 7.84
C ASP A 294 0.57 17.19 9.01
N TYR A 295 1.30 17.06 10.11
CA TYR A 295 1.20 17.93 11.28
C TYR A 295 2.57 17.98 11.99
N PRO A 296 2.85 19.01 12.81
CA PRO A 296 4.21 19.30 13.30
C PRO A 296 4.96 18.12 13.92
N ASP A 297 4.26 17.27 14.68
CA ASP A 297 4.87 16.16 15.41
C ASP A 297 4.75 14.79 14.69
N VAL A 298 4.22 14.73 13.46
CA VAL A 298 3.96 13.45 12.77
C VAL A 298 5.24 12.63 12.58
N ALA A 299 6.37 13.28 12.31
CA ALA A 299 7.67 12.60 12.17
C ALA A 299 8.15 11.98 13.48
N VAL A 300 7.85 12.62 14.62
CA VAL A 300 8.16 12.10 15.96
C VAL A 300 7.33 10.86 16.23
N VAL A 301 6.02 10.92 15.97
CA VAL A 301 5.12 9.78 16.20
C VAL A 301 5.45 8.61 15.27
N ARG A 302 5.75 8.87 13.98
CA ARG A 302 6.21 7.84 13.03
C ARG A 302 7.47 7.13 13.53
N LYS A 303 8.44 7.88 14.08
CA LYS A 303 9.66 7.30 14.65
C LYS A 303 9.36 6.44 15.88
N LEU A 304 8.55 6.93 16.82
CA LEU A 304 8.15 6.18 18.01
C LEU A 304 7.41 4.90 17.61
N ALA A 305 6.47 4.97 16.66
CA ALA A 305 5.69 3.84 16.18
C ALA A 305 6.54 2.75 15.48
N GLN A 306 7.75 3.06 15.01
CA GLN A 306 8.71 2.05 14.53
C GLN A 306 9.43 1.31 15.66
N GLN A 307 9.43 1.88 16.87
CA GLN A 307 10.15 1.36 18.04
C GLN A 307 9.21 0.68 19.03
N SER A 308 8.08 1.33 19.36
CA SER A 308 7.04 0.82 20.24
C SER A 308 5.69 1.48 19.95
N LEU A 309 4.64 0.67 19.84
CA LEU A 309 3.26 1.18 19.77
C LEU A 309 2.89 1.92 21.07
N GLU A 310 3.31 1.39 22.23
CA GLU A 310 3.03 1.96 23.54
C GLU A 310 3.63 3.35 23.68
N GLU A 311 4.89 3.56 23.30
CA GLU A 311 5.53 4.88 23.35
C GLU A 311 4.83 5.87 22.40
N ALA A 312 4.42 5.43 21.21
CA ALA A 312 3.68 6.26 20.27
C ALA A 312 2.28 6.63 20.82
N ILE A 313 1.59 5.70 21.47
CA ILE A 313 0.27 5.93 22.08
C ILE A 313 0.40 6.87 23.29
N LEU A 314 1.42 6.68 24.12
CA LEU A 314 1.70 7.57 25.25
C LEU A 314 1.92 9.01 24.76
N TYR A 315 2.74 9.18 23.71
CA TYR A 315 3.01 10.49 23.14
C TYR A 315 1.74 11.14 22.57
N THR A 316 0.97 10.41 21.75
CA THR A 316 -0.23 10.94 21.07
C THR A 316 -1.38 11.22 22.03
N SER A 317 -1.58 10.38 23.04
CA SER A 317 -2.57 10.61 24.11
C SER A 317 -2.18 11.85 24.95
N GLN A 318 -0.90 11.99 25.32
CA GLN A 318 -0.41 13.18 26.02
C GLN A 318 -0.62 14.47 25.20
N TYR A 319 -0.29 14.42 23.90
CA TYR A 319 -0.52 15.53 22.97
C TYR A 319 -2.01 15.92 22.92
N THR A 320 -2.90 14.92 22.79
CA THR A 320 -4.35 15.13 22.72
C THR A 320 -4.90 15.75 24.01
N ILE A 321 -4.49 15.23 25.17
CA ILE A 321 -4.89 15.76 26.48
C ILE A 321 -4.44 17.21 26.63
N LYS A 322 -3.15 17.51 26.36
CA LYS A 322 -2.62 18.89 26.43
C LYS A 322 -3.42 19.84 25.55
N LYS A 323 -3.68 19.44 24.29
CA LYS A 323 -4.45 20.23 23.33
C LYS A 323 -5.87 20.55 23.83
N LEU A 324 -6.59 19.56 24.37
CA LEU A 324 -7.95 19.75 24.88
C LEU A 324 -7.97 20.61 26.13
N VAL A 325 -7.06 20.37 27.08
CA VAL A 325 -6.95 21.16 28.32
C VAL A 325 -6.60 22.62 28.03
N SER A 326 -5.63 22.88 27.13
CA SER A 326 -5.28 24.24 26.71
C SER A 326 -6.45 24.97 26.04
N ALA A 327 -7.34 24.23 25.38
CA ALA A 327 -8.56 24.77 24.77
C ALA A 327 -9.77 24.83 25.73
N GLN A 328 -9.60 24.45 27.00
CA GLN A 328 -10.68 24.34 28.01
C GLN A 328 -11.83 23.42 27.57
N LEU A 329 -11.51 22.38 26.79
CA LEU A 329 -12.47 21.38 26.32
C LEU A 329 -12.47 20.14 27.23
N PRO A 330 -13.62 19.46 27.42
CA PRO A 330 -13.66 18.21 28.16
C PRO A 330 -12.75 17.14 27.54
N VAL A 331 -12.01 16.42 28.39
CA VAL A 331 -11.22 15.25 28.00
C VAL A 331 -12.05 14.00 28.22
N HIS A 332 -12.14 13.13 27.20
CA HIS A 332 -12.87 11.88 27.32
C HIS A 332 -12.19 10.97 28.38
N PRO A 333 -12.93 10.38 29.34
CA PRO A 333 -12.34 9.52 30.37
C PRO A 333 -11.47 8.39 29.81
N ALA A 334 -11.94 7.72 28.76
CA ALA A 334 -11.17 6.65 28.09
C ALA A 334 -9.79 7.13 27.54
N THR A 335 -9.66 8.39 27.15
CA THR A 335 -8.36 8.96 26.72
C THR A 335 -7.42 9.15 27.90
N VAL A 336 -7.95 9.53 29.07
CA VAL A 336 -7.15 9.62 30.31
C VAL A 336 -6.73 8.22 30.76
N GLU A 337 -7.64 7.26 30.70
CA GLU A 337 -7.36 5.86 31.02
C GLU A 337 -6.32 5.26 30.07
N CYS A 338 -6.43 5.50 28.77
CA CYS A 338 -5.43 5.13 27.76
C CYS A 338 -4.05 5.70 28.10
N TYR A 339 -3.98 7.00 28.41
CA TYR A 339 -2.73 7.65 28.81
C TYR A 339 -2.14 7.00 30.06
N ASN A 340 -2.95 6.80 31.12
CA ASN A 340 -2.47 6.21 32.37
C ASN A 340 -1.96 4.79 32.14
N ASP A 341 -2.68 3.99 31.35
CA ASP A 341 -2.28 2.62 31.02
C ASP A 341 -0.91 2.58 30.34
N MET A 342 -0.68 3.44 29.34
CA MET A 342 0.62 3.50 28.66
C MET A 342 1.74 4.10 29.54
N ALA A 343 1.42 4.99 30.48
CA ALA A 343 2.39 5.62 31.37
C ALA A 343 2.87 4.71 32.50
N MET A 344 2.21 3.56 32.70
CA MET A 344 2.53 2.57 33.73
C MET A 344 3.33 1.36 33.19
N LEU A 345 3.54 1.29 31.87
CA LEU A 345 4.39 0.29 31.20
C LEU A 345 5.85 0.73 31.22
#